data_AF-A0AAE3QY52-F1
#
_entry.id   AF-A0AAE3QY52-F1
#
_cell.length_a   1.000
_cell.length_b   1.000
_cell.length_c   1.000
_cell.angle_alpha   90.00
_cell.angle_beta   90.00
_cell.angle_gamma   90.00
#
_symmetry.space_group_name_H-M   'P 1'
#
loop_
_entity.id
_entity.type
_entity.pdbx_description
1 polymer ?
#
loop_
_entity_poly.entity_id
_entity_poly.type
_entity_poly.pdbx_seq_one_letter_code
_entity_poly.pdbx_strand_id
1 'polypeptide(L)'
;MKKYAIPTLFLFLWISISSMATTWEEPWQDQIMREADNFVLGKVLSIDSEKGMTIQIVKNLAGNKLPEQVQITHYYLLRYCSRSAHDDHELDWSKVDSCYFFLKKDEKGNMGISTPTSGYALVKDGYVYATYRHSFIKVPISPDIYEGTTIALFRHAHGLTYDQTYIKNFINEYLHLTPASFEKTDIATASLQHVALECIFHLQLTDYNDQILPFLHNSKNPHNQISAARALTWYHSQPTQEALIGMIENKKNDTFIKVTCIWALAASKPIAYKETLLKLAKKAPEGPMSLGTDLSDPRGCTIIPSVKGALEKVIEQL
;
A
#
# COMPACT_ATOMS: atom_id res chain seq x y z
N MET A 1 -65.30 36.37 5.83
CA MET A 1 -64.12 36.98 6.47
C MET A 1 -62.89 36.17 6.08
N LYS A 2 -61.97 36.82 5.36
CA LYS A 2 -60.71 36.25 4.88
C LYS A 2 -59.78 36.00 6.08
N LYS A 3 -59.32 34.77 6.28
CA LYS A 3 -58.18 34.48 7.16
C LYS A 3 -56.99 34.11 6.28
N TYR A 4 -55.97 34.92 6.39
CA TYR A 4 -54.74 34.89 5.62
C TYR A 4 -53.99 33.58 5.90
N ALA A 5 -53.69 32.83 4.85
CA ALA A 5 -52.63 31.83 4.89
C ALA A 5 -51.31 32.60 5.02
N ILE A 6 -50.66 32.50 6.18
CA ILE A 6 -49.25 32.86 6.33
C ILE A 6 -48.49 31.64 5.82
N PRO A 7 -47.85 31.65 4.64
CA PRO A 7 -46.88 30.64 4.35
C PRO A 7 -45.69 30.97 5.25
N THR A 8 -45.57 30.24 6.36
CA THR A 8 -44.32 30.15 7.10
C THR A 8 -43.33 29.48 6.16
N LEU A 9 -42.76 30.27 5.25
CA LEU A 9 -41.58 29.92 4.48
C LEU A 9 -40.46 29.86 5.51
N PHE A 10 -40.41 28.72 6.20
CA PHE A 10 -39.31 28.30 7.04
C PHE A 10 -38.12 28.28 6.09
N LEU A 11 -37.37 29.38 6.13
CA LEU A 11 -36.07 29.55 5.54
C LEU A 11 -35.15 28.55 6.25
N PHE A 12 -35.27 27.28 5.88
CA PHE A 12 -34.24 26.27 6.10
C PHE A 12 -33.07 26.69 5.20
N LEU A 13 -32.36 27.73 5.64
CA LEU A 13 -30.93 27.84 5.43
C LEU A 13 -30.35 26.56 6.04
N TRP A 14 -30.32 25.51 5.21
CA TRP A 14 -29.35 24.44 5.35
C TRP A 14 -27.99 25.10 5.31
N ILE A 15 -27.53 25.54 6.47
CA ILE A 15 -26.11 25.71 6.72
C ILE A 15 -25.57 24.29 6.61
N SER A 16 -25.22 23.90 5.39
CA SER A 16 -24.36 22.76 5.15
C SER A 16 -23.03 23.13 5.79
N ILE A 17 -22.91 22.89 7.10
CA ILE A 17 -21.64 22.91 7.78
C ILE A 17 -20.86 21.81 7.07
N SER A 18 -19.92 22.21 6.21
CA SER A 18 -19.01 21.28 5.58
C SER A 18 -18.26 20.60 6.71
N SER A 19 -18.70 19.40 7.08
CA SER A 19 -17.93 18.51 7.92
C SER A 19 -16.65 18.22 7.15
N MET A 20 -15.57 18.91 7.52
CA MET A 20 -14.25 18.58 7.01
C MET A 20 -13.81 17.34 7.79
N ALA A 21 -13.59 16.22 7.11
CA ALA A 21 -12.90 15.10 7.72
C ALA A 21 -11.41 15.42 7.82
N THR A 22 -10.74 14.95 8.87
CA THR A 22 -9.29 15.00 8.89
C THR A 22 -8.77 13.96 7.90
N THR A 23 -7.92 14.38 6.95
CA THR A 23 -7.37 13.52 5.90
C THR A 23 -5.85 13.57 5.91
N TRP A 24 -5.19 12.49 5.47
CA TRP A 24 -3.74 12.39 5.45
C TRP A 24 -3.18 11.51 4.34
N GLU A 25 -1.93 11.77 3.97
CA GLU A 25 -1.20 11.00 2.97
C GLU A 25 -0.76 9.67 3.59
N GLU A 26 -1.16 8.58 2.96
CA GLU A 26 -0.74 7.24 3.36
C GLU A 26 0.59 6.86 2.66
N PRO A 27 1.62 6.49 3.43
CA PRO A 27 2.91 6.10 2.89
C PRO A 27 2.87 4.73 2.20
N TRP A 28 3.81 4.51 1.30
CA TRP A 28 4.04 3.19 0.72
C TRP A 28 4.73 2.26 1.71
N GLN A 29 4.49 0.96 1.59
CA GLN A 29 5.00 -0.03 2.53
C GLN A 29 6.54 -0.05 2.61
N ASP A 30 7.24 0.21 1.50
CA ASP A 30 8.70 0.32 1.49
C ASP A 30 9.20 1.50 2.32
N GLN A 31 8.48 2.61 2.34
CA GLN A 31 8.81 3.76 3.18
C GLN A 31 8.64 3.41 4.66
N ILE A 32 7.53 2.78 5.03
CA ILE A 32 7.25 2.32 6.40
C ILE A 32 8.40 1.41 6.90
N MET A 33 8.78 0.41 6.11
CA MET A 33 9.84 -0.54 6.48
C MET A 33 11.21 0.13 6.61
N ARG A 34 11.57 1.03 5.70
CA ARG A 34 12.85 1.77 5.76
C ARG A 34 12.93 2.70 6.96
N GLU A 35 11.81 3.29 7.37
CA GLU A 35 11.80 4.32 8.40
C GLU A 35 11.57 3.79 9.82
N ALA A 36 11.03 2.58 9.97
CA ALA A 36 10.84 1.94 11.26
C ALA A 36 12.15 1.32 11.79
N ASP A 37 12.37 1.40 13.09
CA ASP A 37 13.52 0.81 13.78
C ASP A 37 13.28 -0.65 14.16
N ASN A 38 12.01 -1.04 14.26
CA ASN A 38 11.58 -2.29 14.84
C ASN A 38 10.38 -2.89 14.12
N PHE A 39 10.37 -4.22 14.03
CA PHE A 39 9.22 -5.00 13.63
C PHE A 39 8.90 -6.02 14.73
N VAL A 40 7.69 -5.96 15.28
CA VAL A 40 7.30 -6.73 16.47
C VAL A 40 5.87 -7.26 16.35
N LEU A 41 5.57 -8.36 17.05
CA LEU A 41 4.21 -8.76 17.37
C LEU A 41 3.88 -8.24 18.78
N GLY A 42 2.80 -7.48 18.91
CA GLY A 42 2.36 -6.92 20.17
C GLY A 42 0.88 -7.19 20.45
N LYS A 43 0.56 -7.42 21.73
CA LYS A 43 -0.80 -7.47 22.25
C LYS A 43 -1.20 -6.08 22.73
N VAL A 44 -2.37 -5.60 22.30
CA VAL A 44 -2.87 -4.29 22.72
C VAL A 44 -3.42 -4.41 24.15
N LEU A 45 -2.87 -3.63 25.09
CA LEU A 45 -3.28 -3.65 26.50
C LEU A 45 -4.29 -2.56 26.82
N SER A 46 -4.04 -1.35 26.33
CA SER A 46 -4.89 -0.18 26.59
C SER A 46 -4.71 0.87 25.51
N ILE A 47 -5.75 1.68 25.35
CA ILE A 47 -5.79 2.82 24.43
C ILE A 47 -6.45 3.97 25.15
N ASP A 48 -5.80 5.11 25.11
CA ASP A 48 -6.21 6.36 25.72
C ASP A 48 -6.01 7.44 24.67
N SER A 49 -7.04 8.24 24.39
CA SER A 49 -7.01 9.24 23.31
C SER A 49 -5.97 10.33 23.54
N GLU A 50 -5.61 10.60 24.81
CA GLU A 50 -4.59 11.59 25.18
C GLU A 50 -3.18 10.97 25.27
N LYS A 51 -3.09 9.72 25.73
CA LYS A 51 -1.80 9.04 26.02
C LYS A 51 -1.35 8.07 24.94
N GLY A 52 -2.20 7.75 23.98
CA GLY A 52 -1.93 6.76 22.94
C GLY A 52 -2.17 5.31 23.38
N MET A 53 -1.47 4.39 22.73
CA MET A 53 -1.68 2.95 22.86
C MET A 53 -0.54 2.29 23.62
N THR A 54 -0.87 1.46 24.61
CA THR A 54 0.13 0.60 25.29
C THR A 54 0.02 -0.82 24.74
N ILE A 55 1.16 -1.38 24.33
CA ILE A 55 1.24 -2.77 23.86
C ILE A 55 2.23 -3.58 24.69
N GLN A 56 1.93 -4.87 24.86
CA GLN A 56 2.87 -5.87 25.36
C GLN A 56 3.58 -6.52 24.17
N ILE A 57 4.91 -6.51 24.14
CA ILE A 57 5.71 -7.16 23.12
C ILE A 57 5.67 -8.68 23.34
N VAL A 58 5.03 -9.38 22.40
CA VAL A 58 4.93 -10.84 22.38
C VAL A 58 6.13 -11.45 21.64
N LYS A 59 6.53 -10.85 20.50
CA LYS A 59 7.72 -11.25 19.75
C LYS A 59 8.48 -10.02 19.25
N ASN A 60 9.80 -10.04 19.39
CA ASN A 60 10.70 -9.13 18.66
C ASN A 60 11.14 -9.85 17.38
N LEU A 61 10.68 -9.39 16.22
CA LEU A 61 10.89 -10.07 14.93
C LEU A 61 12.09 -9.49 14.18
N ALA A 62 12.26 -8.17 14.22
CA ALA A 62 13.44 -7.48 13.70
C ALA A 62 13.70 -6.14 14.43
N GLY A 63 14.94 -5.64 14.30
CA GLY A 63 15.41 -4.44 14.98
C GLY A 63 15.99 -4.71 16.37
N ASN A 64 16.10 -3.65 17.18
CA ASN A 64 16.63 -3.72 18.53
C ASN A 64 15.65 -4.39 19.50
N LYS A 65 16.14 -5.11 20.51
CA LYS A 65 15.26 -5.69 21.54
C LYS A 65 14.53 -4.58 22.29
N LEU A 66 13.19 -4.62 22.28
CA LEU A 66 12.34 -3.71 23.04
C LEU A 66 12.05 -4.23 24.46
N PRO A 67 11.71 -3.34 25.41
CA PRO A 67 11.16 -3.75 26.70
C PRO A 67 9.84 -4.50 26.50
N GLU A 68 9.39 -5.21 27.55
CA GLU A 68 8.17 -6.03 27.50
C GLU A 68 6.92 -5.20 27.17
N GLN A 69 6.89 -3.93 27.58
CA GLN A 69 5.80 -3.02 27.26
C GLN A 69 6.34 -1.74 26.63
N VAL A 70 5.65 -1.27 25.60
CA VAL A 70 5.95 0.01 24.95
C VAL A 70 4.68 0.82 24.76
N GLN A 71 4.84 2.13 24.81
CA GLN A 71 3.77 3.09 24.56
C GLN A 71 3.96 3.73 23.19
N ILE A 72 2.95 3.60 22.33
CA ILE A 72 2.85 4.21 21.01
C ILE A 72 2.06 5.50 21.16
N THR A 73 2.74 6.63 20.93
CA THR A 73 2.25 7.97 21.31
C THR A 73 2.09 8.92 20.13
N HIS A 74 2.63 8.58 18.96
CA HIS A 74 2.64 9.47 17.81
C HIS A 74 2.68 8.70 16.48
N TYR A 75 2.56 9.47 15.40
CA TYR A 75 2.64 8.98 14.03
C TYR A 75 3.85 9.59 13.32
N TYR A 76 4.84 8.79 12.94
CA TYR A 76 6.12 9.30 12.41
C TYR A 76 6.09 9.65 10.91
N LEU A 77 5.08 9.21 10.17
CA LEU A 77 4.88 9.52 8.75
C LEU A 77 3.60 10.32 8.46
N LEU A 78 2.91 10.79 9.51
CA LEU A 78 1.63 11.47 9.33
C LEU A 78 1.79 12.84 8.69
N ARG A 79 1.22 12.98 7.49
CA ARG A 79 1.15 14.23 6.73
C ARG A 79 -0.30 14.56 6.42
N TYR A 80 -0.82 15.58 7.09
CA TYR A 80 -2.21 16.00 6.92
C TYR A 80 -2.43 16.71 5.59
N CYS A 81 -3.50 16.35 4.88
CA CYS A 81 -4.02 17.13 3.75
C CYS A 81 -5.10 18.12 4.18
N SER A 82 -5.95 17.72 5.13
CA SER A 82 -6.95 18.58 5.78
C SER A 82 -7.06 18.22 7.25
N ARG A 83 -7.46 19.18 8.10
CA ARG A 83 -7.72 18.96 9.52
C ARG A 83 -9.10 19.49 9.88
N SER A 84 -9.86 18.71 10.63
CA SER A 84 -11.03 19.18 11.35
C SER A 84 -10.64 19.54 12.78
N ALA A 85 -11.45 20.37 13.44
CA ALA A 85 -11.20 20.76 14.84
C ALA A 85 -11.61 19.69 15.88
N HIS A 86 -12.29 18.61 15.48
CA HIS A 86 -12.95 17.67 16.41
C HIS A 86 -12.86 16.19 15.99
N ASP A 87 -11.95 15.83 15.07
CA ASP A 87 -11.86 14.46 14.54
C ASP A 87 -10.59 13.79 15.08
N ASP A 88 -10.75 13.14 16.23
CA ASP A 88 -9.73 12.30 16.84
C ASP A 88 -9.52 11.05 15.97
N HIS A 89 -8.25 10.69 15.77
CA HIS A 89 -7.81 9.63 14.85
C HIS A 89 -8.10 8.21 15.35
N GLU A 90 -9.23 7.99 16.01
CA GLU A 90 -9.50 6.77 16.73
C GLU A 90 -9.78 5.63 15.75
N LEU A 91 -8.86 4.66 15.74
CA LEU A 91 -9.14 3.34 15.21
C LEU A 91 -9.93 2.59 16.28
N ASP A 92 -10.98 1.88 15.86
CA ASP A 92 -11.66 0.95 16.76
C ASP A 92 -10.79 -0.30 16.95
N TRP A 93 -10.02 -0.30 18.03
CA TRP A 93 -9.19 -1.43 18.44
C TRP A 93 -9.91 -2.42 19.36
N SER A 94 -11.19 -2.19 19.67
CA SER A 94 -11.94 -3.02 20.65
C SER A 94 -12.03 -4.50 20.27
N LYS A 95 -11.72 -4.84 19.01
CA LYS A 95 -11.78 -6.19 18.44
C LYS A 95 -10.41 -6.74 18.03
N VAL A 96 -9.33 -6.10 18.47
CA VAL A 96 -7.97 -6.44 18.06
C VAL A 96 -7.19 -6.98 19.26
N ASP A 97 -6.94 -8.29 19.29
CA ASP A 97 -6.15 -8.91 20.35
C ASP A 97 -4.65 -8.67 20.15
N SER A 98 -4.14 -8.86 18.93
CA SER A 98 -2.73 -8.66 18.62
C SER A 98 -2.52 -8.09 17.22
N CYS A 99 -1.41 -7.38 17.07
CA CYS A 99 -0.98 -6.79 15.81
C CYS A 99 0.51 -6.95 15.65
N TYR A 100 0.93 -7.07 14.40
CA TYR A 100 2.30 -6.74 14.05
C TYR A 100 2.43 -5.24 13.90
N PHE A 101 3.54 -4.68 14.35
CA PHE A 101 3.82 -3.24 14.32
C PHE A 101 5.20 -2.95 13.72
N PHE A 102 5.24 -1.92 12.90
CA PHE A 102 6.46 -1.22 12.50
C PHE A 102 6.63 0.00 13.40
N LEU A 103 7.55 -0.10 14.35
CA LEU A 103 7.76 0.92 15.38
C LEU A 103 8.99 1.76 15.05
N LYS A 104 8.87 3.07 15.25
CA LYS A 104 9.99 4.01 15.21
C LYS A 104 10.09 4.72 16.53
N LYS A 105 11.32 4.90 17.02
CA LYS A 105 11.64 5.64 18.22
C LYS A 105 11.94 7.10 17.85
N ASP A 106 11.33 8.05 18.54
CA ASP A 106 11.66 9.47 18.39
C ASP A 106 12.93 9.85 19.18
N GLU A 107 13.38 11.10 19.05
CA GLU A 107 14.56 11.62 19.75
C GLU A 107 14.43 11.59 21.29
N LYS A 108 13.20 11.59 21.81
CA LYS A 108 12.89 11.54 23.25
C LYS A 108 12.71 10.11 23.76
N GLY A 109 12.73 9.14 22.85
CA GLY A 109 12.60 7.73 23.11
C GLY A 109 11.18 7.18 23.14
N ASN A 110 10.19 7.98 22.73
CA ASN A 110 8.81 7.52 22.57
C ASN A 110 8.66 6.69 21.28
N MET A 111 7.74 5.74 21.27
CA MET A 111 7.46 4.95 20.07
C MET A 111 6.31 5.54 19.27
N GLY A 112 6.36 5.37 17.95
CA GLY A 112 5.30 5.71 17.02
C GLY A 112 5.11 4.65 15.94
N ILE A 113 3.93 4.67 15.31
CA ILE A 113 3.62 3.95 14.06
C ILE A 113 3.57 4.94 12.89
N SER A 114 3.44 4.50 11.64
CA SER A 114 3.58 5.40 10.49
C SER A 114 2.42 6.39 10.36
N THR A 115 1.18 5.90 10.31
CA THR A 115 -0.05 6.71 10.23
C THR A 115 -1.17 6.01 11.01
N PRO A 116 -2.35 6.62 11.15
CA PRO A 116 -3.49 5.91 11.74
C PRO A 116 -3.88 4.63 10.98
N THR A 117 -3.72 4.51 9.66
CA THR A 117 -4.15 3.25 8.97
C THR A 117 -3.02 2.38 8.46
N SER A 118 -1.76 2.76 8.71
CA SER A 118 -0.58 2.03 8.27
C SER A 118 0.43 1.80 9.41
N GLY A 119 1.41 0.94 9.16
CA GLY A 119 2.44 0.62 10.16
C GLY A 119 2.04 -0.48 11.12
N TYR A 120 0.92 -1.15 10.88
CA TYR A 120 0.51 -2.35 11.60
C TYR A 120 -0.24 -3.33 10.71
N ALA A 121 -0.26 -4.59 11.11
CA ALA A 121 -1.07 -5.65 10.51
C ALA A 121 -1.86 -6.39 11.58
N LEU A 122 -3.18 -6.44 11.43
CA LEU A 122 -4.09 -7.03 12.41
C LEU A 122 -4.00 -8.55 12.38
N VAL A 123 -3.96 -9.18 13.56
CA VAL A 123 -4.17 -10.62 13.71
C VAL A 123 -5.62 -10.89 14.07
N LYS A 124 -6.33 -11.61 13.20
CA LYS A 124 -7.74 -11.93 13.40
C LYS A 124 -8.08 -13.26 12.73
N ASP A 125 -8.87 -14.08 13.42
CA ASP A 125 -9.37 -15.38 12.93
C ASP A 125 -8.23 -16.33 12.43
N GLY A 126 -7.06 -16.25 13.07
CA GLY A 126 -5.88 -17.05 12.71
C GLY A 126 -5.08 -16.52 11.50
N TYR A 127 -5.47 -15.40 10.92
CA TYR A 127 -4.80 -14.76 9.80
C TYR A 127 -4.20 -13.40 10.20
N VAL A 128 -3.19 -12.99 9.43
CA VAL A 128 -2.67 -11.64 9.43
C VAL A 128 -3.23 -10.89 8.23
N TYR A 129 -3.89 -9.76 8.48
CA TYR A 129 -4.38 -8.86 7.43
C TYR A 129 -3.26 -7.88 7.07
N ALA A 130 -2.41 -8.32 6.17
CA ALA A 130 -1.12 -7.72 5.89
C ALA A 130 -1.16 -6.76 4.69
N THR A 131 -0.36 -5.69 4.79
CA THR A 131 -0.11 -4.74 3.71
C THR A 131 1.31 -4.94 3.18
N TYR A 132 1.44 -5.26 1.89
CA TYR A 132 2.74 -5.38 1.20
C TYR A 132 3.02 -4.23 0.25
N ARG A 133 1.99 -3.47 -0.15
CA ARG A 133 2.12 -2.38 -1.11
C ARG A 133 1.78 -1.03 -0.50
N HIS A 134 0.53 -0.90 -0.10
CA HIS A 134 -0.07 0.34 0.39
C HIS A 134 -1.26 -0.01 1.28
N SER A 135 -1.56 0.80 2.31
CA SER A 135 -2.58 0.52 3.33
C SER A 135 -3.96 0.24 2.76
N PHE A 136 -4.17 0.62 1.50
CA PHE A 136 -5.40 0.35 0.77
C PHE A 136 -5.66 -1.10 0.42
N ILE A 137 -4.66 -1.97 0.57
CA ILE A 137 -4.80 -3.39 0.26
C ILE A 137 -4.28 -4.18 1.44
N LYS A 138 -5.18 -4.98 2.00
CA LYS A 138 -4.87 -5.96 3.04
C LYS A 138 -5.21 -7.34 2.51
N VAL A 139 -4.26 -8.25 2.58
CA VAL A 139 -4.45 -9.65 2.20
C VAL A 139 -4.39 -10.53 3.46
N PRO A 140 -5.33 -11.48 3.64
CA PRO A 140 -5.25 -12.45 4.72
C PRO A 140 -4.19 -13.49 4.38
N ILE A 141 -3.21 -13.66 5.27
CA ILE A 141 -2.13 -14.64 5.13
C ILE A 141 -1.82 -15.31 6.47
N SER A 142 -1.21 -16.50 6.44
CA SER A 142 -0.82 -17.15 7.69
C SER A 142 0.26 -16.35 8.42
N PRO A 143 0.29 -16.39 9.76
CA PRO A 143 1.33 -15.76 10.56
C PRO A 143 2.76 -16.15 10.12
N ASP A 144 2.99 -17.42 9.83
CA ASP A 144 4.32 -17.91 9.45
C ASP A 144 4.81 -17.30 8.13
N ILE A 145 3.91 -17.20 7.13
CA ILE A 145 4.23 -16.56 5.85
C ILE A 145 4.46 -15.07 6.04
N TYR A 146 3.61 -14.40 6.84
CA TYR A 146 3.78 -12.98 7.12
C TYR A 146 5.09 -12.67 7.82
N GLU A 147 5.41 -13.40 8.90
CA GLU A 147 6.65 -13.24 9.64
C GLU A 147 7.86 -13.49 8.71
N GLY A 148 7.90 -14.64 8.02
CA GLY A 148 9.05 -15.00 7.17
C GLY A 148 9.34 -13.99 6.06
N THR A 149 8.29 -13.60 5.32
CA THR A 149 8.45 -12.63 4.22
C THR A 149 8.73 -11.22 4.73
N THR A 150 7.97 -10.73 5.71
CA THR A 150 8.12 -9.35 6.23
C THR A 150 9.45 -9.14 6.95
N ILE A 151 9.96 -10.14 7.68
CA ILE A 151 11.32 -10.09 8.26
C ILE A 151 12.35 -9.92 7.15
N ALA A 152 12.23 -10.66 6.04
CA ALA A 152 13.15 -10.52 4.91
C ALA A 152 13.08 -9.12 4.28
N LEU A 153 11.87 -8.60 4.05
CA LEU A 153 11.68 -7.25 3.51
C LEU A 153 12.27 -6.17 4.42
N PHE A 154 11.97 -6.25 5.71
CA PHE A 154 12.48 -5.31 6.71
C PHE A 154 14.01 -5.36 6.77
N ARG A 155 14.60 -6.56 6.85
CA ARG A 155 16.06 -6.71 6.90
C ARG A 155 16.73 -6.17 5.64
N HIS A 156 16.17 -6.44 4.45
CA HIS A 156 16.67 -5.88 3.20
C HIS A 156 16.59 -4.35 3.17
N ALA A 157 15.47 -3.76 3.61
CA ALA A 157 15.30 -2.31 3.70
C ALA A 157 16.35 -1.62 4.60
N HIS A 158 16.92 -2.36 5.55
CA HIS A 158 17.97 -1.92 6.48
C HIS A 158 19.38 -2.40 6.09
N GLY A 159 19.56 -2.95 4.89
CA GLY A 159 20.87 -3.42 4.40
C GLY A 159 21.41 -4.67 5.13
N LEU A 160 20.53 -5.43 5.81
CA LEU A 160 20.87 -6.63 6.54
C LEU A 160 20.61 -7.89 5.68
N THR A 161 21.37 -8.96 5.95
CA THR A 161 21.16 -10.27 5.32
C THR A 161 19.82 -10.87 5.72
N TYR A 162 19.19 -11.67 4.88
CA TYR A 162 17.94 -12.38 5.19
C TYR A 162 17.97 -13.81 4.63
N ASP A 163 17.00 -14.64 5.00
CA ASP A 163 16.89 -16.01 4.48
C ASP A 163 16.44 -16.00 3.02
N GLN A 164 17.42 -15.93 2.11
CA GLN A 164 17.16 -15.96 0.67
C GLN A 164 16.57 -17.29 0.22
N THR A 165 16.94 -18.41 0.85
CA THR A 165 16.45 -19.74 0.48
C THR A 165 14.95 -19.84 0.73
N TYR A 166 14.49 -19.42 1.91
CA TYR A 166 13.08 -19.34 2.24
C TYR A 166 12.31 -18.50 1.21
N ILE A 167 12.80 -17.30 0.91
CA ILE A 167 12.15 -16.39 -0.05
C ILE A 167 12.10 -16.99 -1.46
N LYS A 168 13.21 -17.54 -1.95
CA LYS A 168 13.26 -18.15 -3.28
C LYS A 168 12.30 -19.33 -3.39
N ASN A 169 12.25 -20.18 -2.36
CA ASN A 169 11.32 -21.31 -2.31
C ASN A 169 9.87 -20.85 -2.32
N PHE A 170 9.53 -19.87 -1.48
CA PHE A 170 8.19 -19.27 -1.42
C PHE A 170 7.77 -18.68 -2.78
N ILE A 171 8.63 -17.89 -3.42
CA ILE A 171 8.34 -17.30 -4.74
C ILE A 171 8.12 -18.40 -5.79
N ASN A 172 9.02 -19.39 -5.83
CA ASN A 172 8.94 -20.48 -6.80
C ASN A 172 7.67 -21.33 -6.61
N GLU A 173 7.27 -21.57 -5.36
CA GLU A 173 6.04 -22.31 -5.05
C GLU A 173 4.80 -21.65 -5.65
N TYR A 174 4.67 -20.32 -5.51
CA TYR A 174 3.44 -19.62 -5.90
C TYR A 174 3.45 -19.03 -7.30
N LEU A 175 4.61 -18.65 -7.85
CA LEU A 175 4.69 -18.09 -9.20
C LEU A 175 4.86 -19.14 -10.30
N HIS A 176 5.08 -20.42 -9.95
CA HIS A 176 4.99 -21.52 -10.91
C HIS A 176 3.54 -21.92 -11.22
N LEU A 177 2.59 -21.54 -10.35
CA LEU A 177 1.17 -21.76 -10.58
C LEU A 177 0.63 -20.79 -11.63
N THR A 178 -0.41 -21.21 -12.35
CA THR A 178 -1.17 -20.30 -13.22
C THR A 178 -1.66 -19.09 -12.42
N PRO A 179 -1.62 -17.87 -12.98
CA PRO A 179 -2.14 -16.69 -12.31
C PRO A 179 -3.59 -16.89 -11.83
N ALA A 180 -3.80 -16.84 -10.52
CA ALA A 180 -5.09 -17.04 -9.90
C ALA A 180 -6.02 -15.85 -10.19
N SER A 181 -7.31 -16.12 -10.35
CA SER A 181 -8.33 -15.07 -10.51
C SER A 181 -8.62 -14.39 -9.17
N PHE A 182 -9.37 -13.28 -9.18
CA PHE A 182 -9.85 -12.63 -7.95
C PHE A 182 -11.21 -13.19 -7.48
N GLU A 183 -11.50 -14.45 -7.82
CA GLU A 183 -12.71 -15.15 -7.39
C GLU A 183 -12.52 -15.79 -6.00
N LYS A 184 -13.62 -16.01 -5.29
CA LYS A 184 -13.60 -16.56 -3.92
C LYS A 184 -12.84 -17.90 -3.80
N THR A 185 -12.90 -18.75 -4.82
CA THR A 185 -12.22 -20.05 -4.83
C THR A 185 -10.70 -19.92 -4.94
N ASP A 186 -10.23 -18.81 -5.51
CA ASP A 186 -8.84 -18.59 -5.90
C ASP A 186 -8.13 -17.60 -4.97
N ILE A 187 -8.88 -16.91 -4.10
CA ILE A 187 -8.41 -15.75 -3.34
C ILE A 187 -7.20 -16.05 -2.44
N ALA A 188 -7.11 -17.26 -1.89
CA ALA A 188 -5.97 -17.68 -1.08
C ALA A 188 -4.69 -17.76 -1.92
N THR A 189 -4.74 -18.44 -3.07
CA THR A 189 -3.64 -18.51 -4.03
C THR A 189 -3.31 -17.13 -4.59
N ALA A 190 -4.31 -16.33 -4.94
CA ALA A 190 -4.14 -14.96 -5.41
C ALA A 190 -3.39 -14.10 -4.39
N SER A 191 -3.72 -14.23 -3.09
CA SER A 191 -3.05 -13.52 -2.01
C SER A 191 -1.58 -13.92 -1.86
N LEU A 192 -1.26 -15.22 -1.97
CA LEU A 192 0.11 -15.71 -1.88
C LEU A 192 0.96 -15.30 -3.10
N GLN A 193 0.35 -15.30 -4.29
CA GLN A 193 0.95 -14.76 -5.51
C GLN A 193 1.20 -13.25 -5.39
N HIS A 194 0.28 -12.48 -4.81
CA HIS A 194 0.50 -11.05 -4.51
C HIS A 194 1.74 -10.86 -3.63
N VAL A 195 1.83 -11.62 -2.52
CA VAL A 195 2.97 -11.54 -1.59
C VAL A 195 4.28 -11.89 -2.30
N ALA A 196 4.30 -12.95 -3.13
CA ALA A 196 5.48 -13.34 -3.88
C ALA A 196 5.95 -12.24 -4.86
N LEU A 197 5.02 -11.62 -5.59
CA LEU A 197 5.33 -10.51 -6.51
C LEU A 197 5.85 -9.27 -5.77
N GLU A 198 5.23 -8.89 -4.64
CA GLU A 198 5.74 -7.77 -3.85
C GLU A 198 7.08 -8.11 -3.16
N CYS A 199 7.36 -9.38 -2.84
CA CYS A 199 8.69 -9.79 -2.38
C CYS A 199 9.75 -9.57 -3.46
N ILE A 200 9.48 -9.93 -4.72
CA ILE A 200 10.39 -9.64 -5.84
C ILE A 200 10.65 -8.14 -5.94
N PHE A 201 9.59 -7.32 -5.86
CA PHE A 201 9.71 -5.88 -5.93
C PHE A 201 10.56 -5.30 -4.77
N HIS A 202 10.23 -5.62 -3.52
CA HIS A 202 10.91 -5.01 -2.37
C HIS A 202 12.33 -5.51 -2.17
N LEU A 203 12.61 -6.77 -2.54
CA LEU A 203 13.94 -7.37 -2.44
C LEU A 203 14.80 -7.19 -3.69
N GLN A 204 14.28 -6.53 -4.71
CA GLN A 204 14.97 -6.21 -5.96
C GLN A 204 15.50 -7.44 -6.71
N LEU A 205 14.71 -8.52 -6.75
CA LEU A 205 15.13 -9.78 -7.36
C LEU A 205 14.99 -9.75 -8.89
N THR A 206 16.01 -10.21 -9.60
CA THR A 206 16.13 -10.11 -11.07
C THR A 206 16.04 -11.45 -11.83
N ASP A 207 15.78 -12.56 -11.13
CA ASP A 207 15.83 -13.91 -11.71
C ASP A 207 14.45 -14.48 -12.10
N TYR A 208 13.40 -13.65 -12.12
CA TYR A 208 11.99 -14.08 -12.16
C TYR A 208 11.19 -13.50 -13.33
N ASN A 209 11.83 -12.86 -14.33
CA ASN A 209 11.13 -12.15 -15.43
C ASN A 209 10.02 -13.00 -16.08
N ASP A 210 10.37 -14.22 -16.48
CA ASP A 210 9.46 -15.12 -17.22
C ASP A 210 8.30 -15.60 -16.35
N GLN A 211 8.50 -15.69 -15.03
CA GLN A 211 7.45 -16.04 -14.09
C GLN A 211 6.52 -14.85 -13.78
N ILE A 212 7.00 -13.61 -13.92
CA ILE A 212 6.20 -12.40 -13.64
C ILE A 212 5.29 -12.05 -14.83
N LEU A 213 5.76 -12.18 -16.07
CA LEU A 213 5.03 -11.75 -17.27
C LEU A 213 3.60 -12.32 -17.40
N PRO A 214 3.32 -13.60 -17.09
CA PRO A 214 1.95 -14.13 -17.11
C PRO A 214 1.00 -13.37 -16.19
N PHE A 215 1.48 -12.88 -15.04
CA PHE A 215 0.67 -12.11 -14.09
C PHE A 215 0.37 -10.70 -14.58
N LEU A 216 1.32 -10.06 -15.28
CA LEU A 216 1.10 -8.77 -15.92
C LEU A 216 -0.03 -8.84 -16.96
N HIS A 217 -0.12 -9.96 -17.69
CA HIS A 217 -1.14 -10.13 -18.73
C HIS A 217 -2.47 -10.68 -18.22
N ASN A 218 -2.56 -11.07 -16.94
CA ASN A 218 -3.80 -11.61 -16.37
C ASN A 218 -4.78 -10.50 -15.94
N SER A 219 -5.70 -10.12 -16.84
CA SER A 219 -6.74 -9.12 -16.54
C SER A 219 -7.81 -9.60 -15.56
N LYS A 220 -7.84 -10.89 -15.16
CA LYS A 220 -8.82 -11.41 -14.19
C LYS A 220 -8.43 -11.13 -12.72
N ASN A 221 -7.23 -10.59 -12.50
CA ASN A 221 -6.76 -10.25 -11.17
C ASN A 221 -5.94 -8.95 -11.22
N PRO A 222 -6.62 -7.78 -11.17
CA PRO A 222 -5.96 -6.48 -11.20
C PRO A 222 -4.95 -6.29 -10.06
N HIS A 223 -5.18 -6.90 -8.89
CA HIS A 223 -4.24 -6.81 -7.75
C HIS A 223 -2.88 -7.43 -8.09
N ASN A 224 -2.87 -8.65 -8.62
CA ASN A 224 -1.63 -9.32 -9.03
C ASN A 224 -1.03 -8.68 -10.28
N GLN A 225 -1.84 -8.15 -11.18
CA GLN A 225 -1.37 -7.41 -12.34
C GLN A 225 -0.55 -6.17 -11.94
N ILE A 226 -1.02 -5.40 -10.95
CA ILE A 226 -0.29 -4.23 -10.42
C ILE A 226 1.00 -4.68 -9.71
N SER A 227 0.94 -5.76 -8.94
CA SER A 227 2.11 -6.31 -8.23
C SER A 227 3.17 -6.81 -9.22
N ALA A 228 2.75 -7.42 -10.33
CA ALA A 228 3.63 -7.84 -11.42
C ALA A 228 4.29 -6.65 -12.11
N ALA A 229 3.52 -5.60 -12.43
CA ALA A 229 4.08 -4.37 -12.99
C ALA A 229 5.14 -3.77 -12.06
N ARG A 230 4.90 -3.74 -10.74
CA ARG A 230 5.90 -3.31 -9.75
C ARG A 230 7.13 -4.21 -9.77
N ALA A 231 6.97 -5.52 -9.71
CA ALA A 231 8.09 -6.48 -9.74
C ALA A 231 9.00 -6.28 -10.98
N LEU A 232 8.43 -5.90 -12.12
CA LEU A 232 9.18 -5.62 -13.36
C LEU A 232 10.03 -4.33 -13.32
N THR A 233 9.95 -3.50 -12.27
CA THR A 233 10.79 -2.30 -12.09
C THR A 233 12.29 -2.60 -12.19
N TRP A 234 12.69 -3.81 -11.79
CA TRP A 234 14.09 -4.25 -11.75
C TRP A 234 14.56 -4.91 -13.05
N TYR A 235 13.71 -4.96 -14.07
CA TYR A 235 13.97 -5.67 -15.32
C TYR A 235 14.00 -4.68 -16.49
N HIS A 236 15.19 -4.47 -17.05
CA HIS A 236 15.42 -3.42 -18.05
C HIS A 236 15.59 -3.98 -19.47
N SER A 237 15.20 -5.24 -19.67
CA SER A 237 15.26 -5.89 -20.98
C SER A 237 14.27 -5.25 -21.95
N GLN A 238 14.60 -5.24 -23.25
CA GLN A 238 13.68 -4.76 -24.29
C GLN A 238 12.31 -5.47 -24.23
N PRO A 239 12.22 -6.82 -24.12
CA PRO A 239 10.94 -7.50 -23.99
C PRO A 239 10.10 -7.02 -22.79
N THR A 240 10.74 -6.75 -21.65
CA THR A 240 10.03 -6.21 -20.48
C THR A 240 9.50 -4.81 -20.74
N GLN A 241 10.32 -3.93 -21.34
CA GLN A 241 9.91 -2.57 -21.69
C GLN A 241 8.73 -2.58 -22.69
N GLU A 242 8.78 -3.46 -23.69
CA GLU A 242 7.69 -3.65 -24.65
C GLU A 242 6.41 -4.15 -23.99
N ALA A 243 6.51 -5.10 -23.05
CA ALA A 243 5.36 -5.59 -22.29
C ALA A 243 4.72 -4.45 -21.47
N LEU A 244 5.53 -3.64 -20.76
CA LEU A 244 5.04 -2.50 -19.99
C LEU A 244 4.39 -1.43 -20.88
N ILE A 245 4.99 -1.13 -22.05
CA ILE A 245 4.41 -0.19 -23.02
C ILE A 245 3.09 -0.71 -23.56
N GLY A 246 3.01 -1.99 -23.93
CA GLY A 246 1.76 -2.61 -24.38
C GLY A 246 0.65 -2.49 -23.35
N MET A 247 0.98 -2.57 -22.05
CA MET A 247 0.02 -2.34 -20.96
C MET A 247 -0.46 -0.88 -20.88
N ILE A 248 0.44 0.08 -21.14
CA ILE A 248 0.11 1.53 -21.16
C ILE A 248 -0.79 1.86 -22.35
N GLU A 249 -0.49 1.32 -23.53
CA GLU A 249 -1.21 1.54 -24.78
C GLU A 249 -2.62 0.95 -24.78
N ASN A 250 -2.81 -0.18 -24.08
CA ASN A 250 -4.08 -0.89 -24.08
C ASN A 250 -5.20 -0.05 -23.43
N LYS A 251 -6.19 0.35 -24.25
CA LYS A 251 -7.33 1.17 -23.81
C LYS A 251 -8.23 0.48 -22.79
N LYS A 252 -8.21 -0.85 -22.70
CA LYS A 252 -9.02 -1.62 -21.74
C LYS A 252 -8.41 -1.69 -20.35
N ASN A 253 -7.12 -1.38 -20.21
CA ASN A 253 -6.45 -1.41 -18.92
C ASN A 253 -6.86 -0.21 -18.06
N ASP A 254 -7.04 -0.48 -16.77
CA ASP A 254 -7.35 0.54 -15.77
C ASP A 254 -6.23 1.60 -15.68
N THR A 255 -6.61 2.79 -15.25
CA THR A 255 -5.71 3.94 -15.18
C THR A 255 -4.56 3.71 -14.19
N PHE A 256 -4.82 3.04 -13.06
CA PHE A 256 -3.82 2.78 -12.03
C PHE A 256 -2.77 1.75 -12.45
N ILE A 257 -3.17 0.69 -13.16
CA ILE A 257 -2.18 -0.25 -13.73
C ILE A 257 -1.29 0.45 -14.77
N LYS A 258 -1.83 1.36 -15.58
CA LYS A 258 -1.00 2.14 -16.53
C LYS A 258 0.03 2.99 -15.82
N VAL A 259 -0.37 3.73 -14.79
CA VAL A 259 0.55 4.54 -13.98
C VAL A 259 1.62 3.66 -13.33
N THR A 260 1.23 2.49 -12.81
CA THR A 260 2.19 1.53 -12.24
C THR A 260 3.19 1.05 -13.30
N CYS A 261 2.74 0.73 -14.51
CA CYS A 261 3.63 0.36 -15.61
C CYS A 261 4.55 1.52 -16.02
N ILE A 262 4.07 2.76 -16.00
CA ILE A 262 4.89 3.96 -16.28
C ILE A 262 5.99 4.11 -15.22
N TRP A 263 5.67 3.94 -13.94
CA TRP A 263 6.66 3.99 -12.85
C TRP A 263 7.70 2.86 -12.95
N ALA A 264 7.26 1.64 -13.24
CA ALA A 264 8.17 0.52 -13.46
C ALA A 264 9.10 0.78 -14.66
N LEU A 265 8.54 1.27 -15.76
CA LEU A 265 9.30 1.61 -16.96
C LEU A 265 10.33 2.73 -16.68
N ALA A 266 9.96 3.73 -15.87
CA ALA A 266 10.83 4.87 -15.54
C ALA A 266 12.17 4.44 -14.94
N ALA A 267 12.19 3.38 -14.12
CA ALA A 267 13.41 2.86 -13.49
C ALA A 267 14.46 2.40 -14.51
N SER A 268 14.04 2.02 -15.72
CA SER A 268 14.92 1.58 -16.80
C SER A 268 15.43 2.70 -17.71
N LYS A 269 14.98 3.96 -17.51
CA LYS A 269 15.29 5.12 -18.37
C LYS A 269 15.11 4.78 -19.86
N PRO A 270 13.88 4.55 -20.34
CA PRO A 270 13.59 3.99 -21.67
C PRO A 270 13.84 4.97 -22.83
N ILE A 271 15.08 5.41 -23.04
CA ILE A 271 15.45 6.42 -24.05
C ILE A 271 14.96 6.03 -25.45
N ALA A 272 15.07 4.74 -25.80
CA ALA A 272 14.62 4.20 -27.09
C ALA A 272 13.11 4.39 -27.35
N TYR A 273 12.31 4.57 -26.30
CA TYR A 273 10.86 4.73 -26.38
C TYR A 273 10.38 6.16 -26.20
N LYS A 274 11.27 7.16 -26.13
CA LYS A 274 10.91 8.58 -25.91
C LYS A 274 9.81 9.08 -26.85
N GLU A 275 9.92 8.78 -28.14
CA GLU A 275 8.90 9.16 -29.15
C GLU A 275 7.55 8.46 -28.94
N THR A 276 7.57 7.19 -28.52
CA THR A 276 6.35 6.43 -28.18
C THR A 276 5.68 7.05 -26.95
N LEU A 277 6.44 7.36 -25.90
CA LEU A 277 5.94 7.99 -24.69
C LEU A 277 5.35 9.38 -24.96
N LEU A 278 6.01 10.20 -25.81
CA LEU A 278 5.47 11.49 -26.25
C LEU A 278 4.12 11.36 -26.96
N LYS A 279 3.97 10.34 -27.83
CA LYS A 279 2.70 10.07 -28.51
C LYS A 279 1.62 9.61 -27.53
N LEU A 280 1.98 8.85 -26.52
CA LEU A 280 1.05 8.40 -25.47
C LEU A 280 0.60 9.56 -24.59
N ALA A 281 1.53 10.42 -24.16
CA ALA A 281 1.23 11.58 -23.32
C ALA A 281 0.22 12.52 -23.98
N LYS A 282 0.35 12.76 -25.30
CA LYS A 282 -0.58 13.58 -26.09
C LYS A 282 -2.02 13.04 -26.12
N LYS A 283 -2.21 11.73 -25.92
CA LYS A 283 -3.51 11.05 -25.98
C LYS A 283 -4.05 10.65 -24.61
N ALA A 284 -3.21 10.73 -23.58
CA ALA A 284 -3.56 10.31 -22.23
C ALA A 284 -4.56 11.30 -21.60
N PRO A 285 -5.54 10.79 -20.83
CA PRO A 285 -6.52 11.66 -20.18
C PRO A 285 -5.86 12.58 -19.15
N GLU A 286 -6.34 13.81 -19.10
CA GLU A 286 -6.09 14.76 -18.02
C GLU A 286 -7.13 14.55 -16.90
N GLY A 287 -6.66 14.49 -15.66
CA GLY A 287 -7.53 14.35 -14.48
C GLY A 287 -6.87 13.53 -13.38
N PRO A 288 -7.05 13.90 -12.10
CA PRO A 288 -6.54 13.11 -10.99
C PRO A 288 -7.17 11.72 -11.04
N MET A 289 -6.38 10.70 -10.74
CA MET A 289 -6.95 9.37 -10.54
C MET A 289 -7.49 9.30 -9.12
N SER A 290 -8.77 9.02 -8.99
CA SER A 290 -9.23 8.34 -7.79
C SER A 290 -8.82 6.88 -7.94
N LEU A 291 -8.16 6.32 -6.93
CA LEU A 291 -8.26 4.88 -6.73
C LEU A 291 -9.76 4.59 -6.64
N GLY A 292 -10.28 3.70 -7.48
CA GLY A 292 -11.72 3.39 -7.53
C GLY A 292 -12.21 3.21 -6.10
N THR A 293 -13.27 3.92 -5.74
CA THR A 293 -13.81 3.97 -4.38
C THR A 293 -14.33 2.58 -3.99
N ASP A 294 -13.43 1.74 -3.51
CA ASP A 294 -13.60 0.86 -2.37
C ASP A 294 -12.21 0.34 -1.98
N LEU A 295 -11.85 0.43 -0.69
CA LEU A 295 -11.11 -0.60 0.09
C LEU A 295 -10.49 -0.08 1.40
N SER A 296 -10.41 1.22 1.67
CA SER A 296 -9.59 1.70 2.80
C SER A 296 -9.72 3.20 3.05
N ASP A 297 -10.29 3.52 4.19
CA ASP A 297 -10.39 4.84 4.82
C ASP A 297 -10.55 6.04 3.86
N PRO A 298 -11.77 6.61 3.72
CA PRO A 298 -12.00 7.80 2.89
C PRO A 298 -11.20 9.04 3.34
N ARG A 299 -10.48 8.95 4.47
CA ARG A 299 -9.54 9.96 4.96
C ARG A 299 -8.16 9.90 4.29
N GLY A 300 -7.85 8.85 3.52
CA GLY A 300 -6.63 8.82 2.71
C GLY A 300 -6.66 9.83 1.56
N CYS A 301 -5.70 10.77 1.52
CA CYS A 301 -5.57 11.77 0.45
C CYS A 301 -4.35 11.53 -0.45
N THR A 302 -3.78 10.32 -0.45
CA THR A 302 -2.60 9.99 -1.26
C THR A 302 -2.85 10.29 -2.73
N ILE A 303 -2.03 11.19 -3.30
CA ILE A 303 -2.19 11.65 -4.67
C ILE A 303 -1.48 10.68 -5.61
N ILE A 304 -2.24 10.03 -6.50
CA ILE A 304 -1.67 9.29 -7.63
C ILE A 304 -1.78 10.17 -8.88
N PRO A 305 -0.68 10.40 -9.63
CA PRO A 305 -0.70 11.23 -10.83
C PRO A 305 -1.63 10.65 -11.90
N SER A 306 -2.14 11.51 -12.77
CA SER A 306 -2.81 11.07 -14.00
C SER A 306 -1.85 10.26 -14.88
N VAL A 307 -2.38 9.45 -15.82
CA VAL A 307 -1.53 8.76 -16.83
C VAL A 307 -0.67 9.78 -17.57
N LYS A 308 -1.25 10.92 -17.95
CA LYS A 308 -0.53 11.98 -18.64
C LYS A 308 0.59 12.55 -17.77
N GLY A 309 0.30 12.92 -16.52
CA GLY A 309 1.29 13.48 -15.60
C GLY A 309 2.39 12.49 -15.25
N ALA A 310 2.07 11.20 -15.14
CA ALA A 310 3.08 10.14 -14.96
C ALA A 310 3.99 10.03 -16.19
N LEU A 311 3.43 10.05 -17.41
CA LEU A 311 4.21 10.01 -18.66
C LEU A 311 5.11 11.23 -18.81
N GLU A 312 4.58 12.43 -18.58
CA GLU A 312 5.32 13.70 -18.68
C GLU A 312 6.53 13.70 -17.73
N LYS A 313 6.33 13.29 -16.47
CA LYS A 313 7.42 13.17 -15.50
C LYS A 313 8.53 12.21 -15.95
N VAL A 314 8.18 11.09 -16.61
CA VAL A 314 9.18 10.16 -17.14
C VAL A 314 9.91 10.78 -18.33
N ILE A 315 9.18 11.43 -19.25
CA ILE A 315 9.76 12.06 -20.45
C ILE A 315 10.75 13.18 -20.07
N GLU A 316 10.46 13.96 -19.02
CA GLU A 316 11.36 15.00 -18.50
C GLU A 316 12.71 14.44 -17.98
N GLN A 317 12.75 13.16 -17.62
CA GLN A 317 13.94 12.48 -17.11
C GLN A 317 14.77 11.78 -18.19
N LEU A 318 14.31 11.77 -19.46
CA LEU A 318 14.96 11.13 -20.62
C LEU A 318 15.68 12.14 -21.52
#